data_AF-A0A2D6A9Q8-F1
#
_entry.id   AF-A0A2D6A9Q8-F1
#
_cell.length_a   1.000
_cell.length_b   1.000
_cell.length_c   1.000
_cell.angle_alpha   90.00
_cell.angle_beta   90.00
_cell.angle_gamma   90.00
#
_symmetry.space_group_name_H-M   'P 1'
#
loop_
_entity.id
_entity.type
_entity.pdbx_description
1 polymer ?
#
loop_
_entity_poly.entity_id
_entity_poly.type
_entity_poly.pdbx_seq_one_letter_code
_entity_poly.pdbx_strand_id
1 'polypeptide(L)'
;MGAEHHYLNAVEAYDEGNSEKAYEEAMKAVKIDPEHIDAWQICAETILPQKGEKPTLVQAAKSLAAVRKIIALDPNRTAMWMLGGRLLTDELGLLDEGLQWWQDLRHHLPDEVTPLVEQASLLADMGHYLEAKYRLDTIIEENLDGGPSQIAKIHQLRNQVIAAANLQPTEHFKPWEKHHNGWGAIEMKMGKGPVSESFLFLITTVPVLMVVVYFSNQLAGQGWGAFCLTSLIIFGTVLFGMRTSKRLFHNINRPAFNLLRAMNFEANTGYSVIHPDIRTSALYMYIMQRKPLAWQERMIIIIEEENPLPKNWKPEFPDFDSHLDEIGIIEDGDTDEFQPFEEE
;
A
#
# COMPACT_ATOMS: atom_id res chain seq x y z
N MET A 1 14.42 -40.31 12.61
CA MET A 1 13.05 -39.76 12.61
C MET A 1 12.82 -39.15 11.23
N GLY A 2 11.64 -39.37 10.63
CA GLY A 2 11.32 -38.86 9.29
C GLY A 2 10.80 -37.42 9.34
N ALA A 3 10.73 -36.75 8.18
CA ALA A 3 10.19 -35.40 8.06
C ALA A 3 8.78 -35.28 8.65
N GLU A 4 7.92 -36.26 8.36
CA GLU A 4 6.53 -36.30 8.84
C GLU A 4 6.42 -36.34 10.37
N HIS A 5 7.34 -37.02 11.05
CA HIS A 5 7.33 -37.04 12.51
C HIS A 5 7.65 -35.65 13.10
N HIS A 6 8.62 -34.95 12.51
CA HIS A 6 8.94 -33.59 12.91
C HIS A 6 7.82 -32.60 12.55
N TYR A 7 7.15 -32.80 11.41
CA TYR A 7 5.98 -32.01 11.04
C TYR A 7 4.83 -32.17 12.03
N LEU A 8 4.47 -33.41 12.41
CA LEU A 8 3.42 -33.64 13.41
C LEU A 8 3.76 -33.00 14.76
N ASN A 9 5.01 -33.12 15.23
CA ASN A 9 5.46 -32.44 16.45
C ASN A 9 5.36 -30.89 16.32
N ALA A 10 5.58 -30.36 15.12
CA ALA A 10 5.44 -28.93 14.85
C ALA A 10 3.98 -28.49 14.91
N VAL A 11 3.06 -29.27 14.35
CA VAL A 11 1.60 -29.03 14.42
C VAL A 11 1.13 -29.07 15.87
N GLU A 12 1.52 -30.10 16.63
CA GLU A 12 1.18 -30.19 18.06
C GLU A 12 1.66 -28.96 18.84
N ALA A 13 2.91 -28.53 18.62
CA ALA A 13 3.44 -27.33 19.26
C ALA A 13 2.75 -26.05 18.80
N TYR A 14 2.32 -25.97 17.53
CA TYR A 14 1.57 -24.84 16.98
C TYR A 14 0.20 -24.70 17.66
N ASP A 15 -0.52 -25.82 17.80
CA ASP A 15 -1.84 -25.88 18.45
C ASP A 15 -1.74 -25.58 19.96
N GLU A 16 -0.63 -25.94 20.60
CA GLU A 16 -0.31 -25.57 21.99
C GLU A 16 0.08 -24.08 22.16
N GLY A 17 0.24 -23.34 21.05
CA GLY A 17 0.67 -21.94 21.06
C GLY A 17 2.17 -21.73 21.31
N ASN A 18 2.98 -22.79 21.23
CA ASN A 18 4.43 -22.74 21.38
C ASN A 18 5.11 -22.50 20.02
N SER A 19 5.11 -21.23 19.58
CA SER A 19 5.64 -20.82 18.27
C SER A 19 7.13 -21.16 18.08
N GLU A 20 7.94 -21.08 19.14
CA GLU A 20 9.39 -21.38 19.06
C GLU A 20 9.62 -22.88 18.78
N LYS A 21 8.99 -23.76 19.57
CA LYS A 21 9.08 -25.21 19.37
C LYS A 21 8.49 -25.62 18.02
N ALA A 22 7.36 -25.03 17.62
CA ALA A 22 6.74 -25.30 16.33
C ALA A 22 7.68 -24.93 15.17
N TYR A 23 8.33 -23.76 15.24
CA TYR A 23 9.32 -23.35 14.24
C TYR A 23 10.51 -24.32 14.18
N GLU A 24 11.06 -24.72 15.34
CA GLU A 24 12.20 -25.64 15.39
C GLU A 24 11.91 -27.02 14.78
N GLU A 25 10.76 -27.61 15.11
CA GLU A 25 10.34 -28.90 14.58
C GLU A 25 9.99 -28.82 13.09
N ALA A 26 9.30 -27.76 12.66
CA ALA A 26 9.04 -27.52 11.24
C ALA A 26 10.35 -27.34 10.45
N MET A 27 11.33 -26.61 11.00
CA MET A 27 12.66 -26.46 10.40
C MET A 27 13.42 -27.78 10.31
N LYS A 28 13.21 -28.73 11.22
CA LYS A 28 13.77 -30.10 11.11
C LYS A 28 13.08 -30.88 10.00
N ALA A 29 11.76 -30.76 9.88
CA ALA A 29 10.99 -31.41 8.82
C ALA A 29 11.47 -30.95 7.43
N VAL A 30 11.55 -29.64 7.17
CA VAL A 30 11.99 -29.09 5.87
C VAL A 30 13.47 -29.35 5.55
N LYS A 31 14.31 -29.60 6.57
CA LYS A 31 15.70 -30.04 6.36
C LYS A 31 15.79 -31.48 5.88
N ILE A 32 14.87 -32.34 6.31
CA ILE A 32 14.80 -33.75 5.90
C ILE A 32 14.08 -33.85 4.55
N ASP A 33 13.01 -33.09 4.37
CA ASP A 33 12.22 -33.01 3.15
C ASP A 33 12.01 -31.54 2.73
N PRO A 34 12.89 -31.00 1.86
CA PRO A 34 12.79 -29.61 1.40
C PRO A 34 11.53 -29.28 0.58
N GLU A 35 10.75 -30.28 0.16
CA GLU A 35 9.51 -30.12 -0.60
C GLU A 35 8.26 -30.20 0.30
N HIS A 36 8.43 -30.35 1.62
CA HIS A 36 7.32 -30.40 2.57
C HIS A 36 6.64 -29.03 2.75
N ILE A 37 5.62 -28.75 1.94
CA ILE A 37 4.91 -27.47 1.86
C ILE A 37 4.27 -27.08 3.20
N ASP A 38 3.60 -28.02 3.87
CA ASP A 38 2.86 -27.70 5.10
C ASP A 38 3.83 -27.39 6.26
N ALA A 39 5.00 -28.04 6.32
CA ALA A 39 6.06 -27.68 7.25
C ALA A 39 6.65 -26.29 6.94
N TRP A 40 6.86 -25.94 5.67
CA TRP A 40 7.26 -24.58 5.29
C TRP A 40 6.22 -23.54 5.70
N GLN A 41 4.93 -23.85 5.61
CA GLN A 41 3.86 -22.97 6.06
C GLN A 41 3.95 -22.72 7.57
N ILE A 42 4.15 -23.76 8.38
CA ILE A 42 4.39 -23.59 9.83
C ILE A 42 5.62 -22.71 10.06
N CYS A 43 6.73 -22.91 9.34
CA CYS A 43 7.91 -22.05 9.47
C CYS A 43 7.59 -20.57 9.15
N ALA A 44 6.84 -20.31 8.08
CA ALA A 44 6.50 -18.95 7.64
C ALA A 44 5.60 -18.21 8.65
N GLU A 45 4.67 -18.92 9.29
CA GLU A 45 3.72 -18.34 10.24
C GLU A 45 4.31 -18.19 11.64
N THR A 46 5.01 -19.20 12.14
CA THR A 46 5.51 -19.25 13.53
C THR A 46 6.70 -18.34 13.80
N ILE A 47 7.45 -17.98 12.76
CA ILE A 47 8.55 -17.03 12.89
C ILE A 47 8.08 -15.60 13.11
N LEU A 48 6.86 -15.29 12.67
CA LEU A 48 6.26 -13.99 12.88
C LEU A 48 5.76 -13.89 14.32
N PRO A 49 5.90 -12.73 14.96
CA PRO A 49 5.45 -12.56 16.33
C PRO A 49 3.92 -12.64 16.42
N GLN A 50 3.42 -12.88 17.63
CA GLN A 50 1.99 -12.99 17.88
C GLN A 50 1.25 -11.67 17.56
N LYS A 51 -0.07 -11.77 17.41
CA LYS A 51 -0.93 -10.64 17.02
C LYS A 51 -0.70 -9.42 17.93
N GLY A 52 -0.25 -8.32 17.33
CA GLY A 52 -0.06 -7.03 17.98
C GLY A 52 1.39 -6.57 18.07
N GLU A 53 2.35 -7.50 17.94
CA GLU A 53 3.77 -7.19 17.85
C GLU A 53 4.22 -7.04 16.39
N LYS A 54 5.27 -6.22 16.17
CA LYS A 54 5.82 -5.95 14.84
C LYS A 54 7.01 -6.88 14.59
N PRO A 55 7.10 -7.57 13.43
CA PRO A 55 8.24 -8.43 13.13
C PRO A 55 9.52 -7.61 12.98
N THR A 56 10.64 -8.20 13.39
CA THR A 56 11.99 -7.70 13.05
C THR A 56 12.30 -7.97 11.57
N LEU A 57 13.31 -7.29 11.02
CA LEU A 57 13.77 -7.48 9.64
C LEU A 57 14.14 -8.94 9.38
N VAL A 58 14.84 -9.57 10.33
CA VAL A 58 15.26 -10.97 10.20
C VAL A 58 14.05 -11.92 10.17
N GLN A 59 13.04 -11.67 11.00
CA GLN A 59 11.82 -12.48 11.01
C GLN A 59 11.03 -12.31 9.71
N ALA A 60 10.81 -11.06 9.27
CA ALA A 60 10.11 -10.77 8.02
C ALA A 60 10.82 -11.38 6.80
N ALA A 61 12.14 -11.25 6.71
CA ALA A 61 12.94 -11.82 5.62
C ALA A 61 12.90 -13.35 5.59
N LYS A 62 13.02 -14.02 6.75
CA LYS A 62 12.94 -15.48 6.83
C LYS A 62 11.52 -16.00 6.53
N SER A 63 10.48 -15.31 6.99
CA SER A 63 9.09 -15.62 6.64
C SER A 63 8.87 -15.51 5.13
N LEU A 64 9.34 -14.41 4.52
CA LEU A 64 9.24 -14.20 3.08
C LEU A 64 10.00 -15.29 2.29
N ALA A 65 11.17 -15.72 2.76
CA ALA A 65 11.92 -16.80 2.13
C ALA A 65 11.15 -18.14 2.16
N ALA A 66 10.51 -18.45 3.29
CA ALA A 66 9.65 -19.63 3.40
C ALA A 66 8.42 -19.52 2.48
N VAL A 67 7.77 -18.35 2.43
CA VAL A 67 6.65 -18.07 1.51
C VAL A 67 7.05 -18.27 0.05
N ARG A 68 8.18 -17.71 -0.39
CA ARG A 68 8.72 -17.90 -1.74
C ARG A 68 8.95 -19.38 -2.06
N LYS A 69 9.44 -20.15 -1.09
CA LYS A 69 9.65 -21.59 -1.25
C LYS A 69 8.32 -22.34 -1.40
N ILE A 70 7.30 -21.99 -0.64
CA ILE A 70 5.96 -22.58 -0.77
C ILE A 70 5.37 -22.29 -2.14
N ILE A 71 5.40 -21.03 -2.57
CA ILE A 71 4.86 -20.62 -3.88
C ILE A 71 5.57 -21.33 -5.03
N ALA A 72 6.90 -21.51 -4.95
CA ALA A 72 7.64 -22.25 -5.96
C ALA A 72 7.26 -23.75 -6.03
N LEU A 73 6.72 -24.33 -4.96
CA LEU A 73 6.28 -25.73 -4.90
C LEU A 73 4.79 -25.89 -5.23
N ASP A 74 3.95 -24.98 -4.74
CA ASP A 74 2.49 -24.97 -4.92
C ASP A 74 1.97 -23.53 -5.02
N PRO A 75 1.90 -22.98 -6.26
CA PRO A 75 1.38 -21.64 -6.51
C PRO A 75 -0.10 -21.46 -6.16
N ASN A 76 -0.87 -22.53 -5.96
CA ASN A 76 -2.30 -22.45 -5.67
C ASN A 76 -2.61 -22.03 -4.22
N ARG A 77 -1.59 -21.91 -3.37
CA ARG A 77 -1.73 -21.46 -1.97
C ARG A 77 -1.94 -19.94 -1.89
N THR A 78 -3.14 -19.47 -2.21
CA THR A 78 -3.53 -18.04 -2.20
C THR A 78 -3.19 -17.32 -0.89
N ALA A 79 -3.34 -17.98 0.25
CA ALA A 79 -2.97 -17.43 1.56
C ALA A 79 -1.49 -17.02 1.65
N MET A 80 -0.59 -17.75 0.99
CA MET A 80 0.85 -17.47 0.99
C MET A 80 1.19 -16.29 0.08
N TRP A 81 0.47 -16.11 -1.03
CA TRP A 81 0.58 -14.90 -1.85
C TRP A 81 0.20 -13.65 -1.06
N MET A 82 -0.91 -13.70 -0.32
CA MET A 82 -1.35 -12.59 0.54
C MET A 82 -0.33 -12.28 1.65
N LEU A 83 0.23 -13.31 2.27
CA LEU A 83 1.28 -13.16 3.28
C LEU A 83 2.55 -12.53 2.69
N GLY A 84 3.01 -13.04 1.54
CA GLY A 84 4.18 -12.52 0.84
C GLY A 84 4.03 -11.07 0.42
N GLY A 85 2.87 -10.71 -0.14
CA GLY A 85 2.54 -9.34 -0.52
C GLY A 85 2.63 -8.39 0.67
N ARG A 86 1.98 -8.73 1.80
CA ARG A 86 2.07 -7.95 3.03
C ARG A 86 3.51 -7.80 3.55
N LEU A 87 4.29 -8.88 3.52
CA LEU A 87 5.69 -8.84 3.97
C LEU A 87 6.54 -7.92 3.09
N LEU A 88 6.38 -8.00 1.77
CA LEU A 88 7.10 -7.15 0.82
C LEU A 88 6.73 -5.68 0.98
N THR A 89 5.43 -5.36 0.97
CA THR A 89 4.94 -3.98 0.90
C THR A 89 4.94 -3.30 2.25
N ASP A 90 4.31 -3.93 3.25
CA ASP A 90 3.99 -3.28 4.51
C ASP A 90 5.18 -3.38 5.46
N GLU A 91 5.77 -4.57 5.59
CA GLU A 91 6.85 -4.85 6.56
C GLU A 91 8.23 -4.45 6.04
N LEU A 92 8.56 -4.72 4.77
CA LEU A 92 9.92 -4.51 4.22
C LEU A 92 10.06 -3.25 3.35
N GLY A 93 8.96 -2.73 2.81
CA GLY A 93 8.95 -1.57 1.93
C GLY A 93 9.56 -1.81 0.55
N LEU A 94 9.53 -3.06 0.07
CA LEU A 94 10.01 -3.49 -1.24
C LEU A 94 8.84 -3.39 -2.24
N LEU A 95 8.54 -2.17 -2.69
CA LEU A 95 7.37 -1.89 -3.51
C LEU A 95 7.50 -2.45 -4.94
N ASP A 96 8.68 -2.39 -5.55
CA ASP A 96 8.96 -2.91 -6.90
C ASP A 96 8.86 -4.44 -6.91
N GLU A 97 9.48 -5.10 -5.93
CA GLU A 97 9.32 -6.55 -5.73
C GLU A 97 7.86 -6.90 -5.42
N GLY A 98 7.13 -6.04 -4.70
CA GLY A 98 5.70 -6.18 -4.47
C GLY A 98 4.87 -6.10 -5.75
N LEU A 99 5.20 -5.19 -6.68
CA LEU A 99 4.54 -5.11 -7.99
C LEU A 99 4.74 -6.40 -8.79
N GLN A 100 5.98 -6.89 -8.85
CA GLN A 100 6.30 -8.16 -9.51
C GLN A 100 5.58 -9.33 -8.83
N TRP A 101 5.57 -9.39 -7.49
CA TRP A 101 4.90 -10.45 -6.73
C TRP A 101 3.41 -10.58 -7.08
N TRP A 102 2.71 -9.45 -7.19
CA TRP A 102 1.31 -9.45 -7.62
C TRP A 102 1.16 -9.79 -9.10
N GLN A 103 2.13 -9.41 -9.93
CA GLN A 103 2.14 -9.80 -11.33
C GLN A 103 2.32 -11.31 -11.50
N ASP A 104 3.20 -11.93 -10.71
CA ASP A 104 3.42 -13.38 -10.69
C ASP A 104 2.14 -14.11 -10.26
N LEU A 105 1.40 -13.60 -9.27
CA LEU A 105 0.09 -14.14 -8.91
C LEU A 105 -0.89 -14.10 -10.08
N ARG A 106 -0.87 -13.04 -10.90
CA ARG A 106 -1.76 -12.90 -12.06
C ARG A 106 -1.47 -13.96 -13.15
N HIS A 107 -0.23 -14.44 -13.28
CA HIS A 107 0.06 -15.57 -14.18
C HIS A 107 -0.63 -16.86 -13.71
N HIS A 108 -0.71 -17.06 -12.39
CA HIS A 108 -1.35 -18.26 -11.83
C HIS A 108 -2.87 -18.13 -11.71
N LEU A 109 -3.36 -16.93 -11.42
CA LEU A 109 -4.77 -16.61 -11.19
C LEU A 109 -5.13 -15.31 -11.95
N PRO A 110 -5.31 -15.36 -13.28
CA PRO A 110 -5.51 -14.17 -14.10
C PRO A 110 -6.84 -13.46 -13.82
N ASP A 111 -7.87 -14.23 -13.43
CA ASP A 111 -9.22 -13.72 -13.16
C ASP A 111 -9.35 -13.06 -11.77
N GLU A 112 -8.30 -13.11 -10.93
CA GLU A 112 -8.34 -12.54 -9.59
C GLU A 112 -8.15 -11.02 -9.62
N VAL A 113 -9.10 -10.31 -9.01
CA VAL A 113 -9.07 -8.84 -8.89
C VAL A 113 -7.99 -8.33 -7.94
N THR A 114 -7.64 -9.15 -6.92
CA THR A 114 -6.75 -8.74 -5.82
C THR A 114 -5.39 -8.20 -6.30
N PRO A 115 -4.64 -8.90 -7.18
CA PRO A 115 -3.42 -8.38 -7.78
C PRO A 115 -3.52 -6.95 -8.34
N LEU A 116 -4.53 -6.68 -9.16
CA LEU A 116 -4.68 -5.38 -9.83
C LEU A 116 -4.96 -4.25 -8.83
N VAL A 117 -5.76 -4.53 -7.79
CA VAL A 117 -6.05 -3.56 -6.73
C VAL A 117 -4.81 -3.24 -5.91
N GLU A 118 -4.02 -4.25 -5.57
CA GLU A 118 -2.80 -4.06 -4.79
C GLU A 118 -1.71 -3.37 -5.65
N GLN A 119 -1.52 -3.76 -6.91
CA GLN A 119 -0.64 -3.06 -7.85
C GLN A 119 -1.02 -1.58 -8.00
N ALA A 120 -2.30 -1.27 -8.20
CA ALA A 120 -2.77 0.11 -8.29
C ALA A 120 -2.51 0.91 -7.01
N SER A 121 -2.68 0.28 -5.84
CA SER A 121 -2.43 0.90 -4.55
C SER A 121 -0.94 1.23 -4.37
N LEU A 122 -0.06 0.28 -4.69
CA LEU A 122 1.40 0.47 -4.65
C LEU A 122 1.87 1.57 -5.60
N LEU A 123 1.38 1.56 -6.85
CA LEU A 123 1.68 2.60 -7.84
C LEU A 123 1.23 3.99 -7.35
N ALA A 124 0.04 4.09 -6.75
CA ALA A 124 -0.45 5.35 -6.18
C ALA A 124 0.43 5.85 -5.01
N ASP A 125 0.90 4.94 -4.15
CA ASP A 125 1.81 5.28 -3.05
C ASP A 125 3.17 5.78 -3.56
N MET A 126 3.68 5.16 -4.64
CA MET A 126 4.88 5.61 -5.35
C MET A 126 4.67 6.91 -6.13
N GLY A 127 3.43 7.32 -6.38
CA GLY A 127 3.07 8.53 -7.13
C GLY A 127 2.92 8.32 -8.64
N HIS A 128 2.87 7.06 -9.09
CA HIS A 128 2.62 6.62 -10.46
C HIS A 128 1.12 6.50 -10.72
N TYR A 129 0.43 7.65 -10.76
CA TYR A 129 -1.03 7.70 -10.82
C TYR A 129 -1.61 7.28 -12.18
N LEU A 130 -0.87 7.45 -13.27
CA LEU A 130 -1.34 7.05 -14.61
C LEU A 130 -1.32 5.53 -14.74
N GLU A 131 -0.25 4.91 -14.28
CA GLU A 131 -0.07 3.47 -14.24
C GLU A 131 -1.07 2.84 -13.27
N ALA A 132 -1.26 3.45 -12.08
CA ALA A 132 -2.29 3.01 -11.14
C ALA A 132 -3.71 3.08 -11.74
N LYS A 133 -3.99 4.12 -12.52
CA LYS A 133 -5.28 4.28 -13.21
C LYS A 133 -5.47 3.15 -14.23
N TYR A 134 -4.46 2.89 -15.05
CA TYR A 134 -4.49 1.83 -16.05
C TYR A 134 -4.85 0.48 -15.40
N ARG A 135 -4.18 0.10 -14.30
CA ARG A 135 -4.49 -1.14 -13.56
C ARG A 135 -5.94 -1.24 -13.09
N LEU A 136 -6.52 -0.13 -12.65
CA LEU A 136 -7.91 -0.09 -12.20
C LEU A 136 -8.92 -0.10 -13.35
N ASP A 137 -8.54 0.44 -14.51
CA ASP A 137 -9.35 0.41 -15.72
C ASP A 137 -9.39 -1.04 -16.28
N THR A 138 -8.26 -1.77 -16.24
CA THR A 138 -8.17 -3.20 -16.61
C THR A 138 -9.20 -4.07 -15.89
N ILE A 139 -9.43 -3.85 -14.59
CA ILE A 139 -10.44 -4.60 -13.81
C ILE A 139 -11.83 -4.52 -14.45
N ILE A 140 -12.17 -3.35 -15.01
CA ILE A 140 -13.48 -3.08 -15.61
C ILE A 140 -13.53 -3.60 -17.05
N GLU A 141 -12.44 -3.44 -17.78
CA GLU A 141 -12.31 -3.90 -19.17
C GLU A 141 -12.40 -5.43 -19.25
N GLU A 142 -11.75 -6.14 -18.34
CA GLU A 142 -11.80 -7.60 -18.23
C GLU A 142 -13.04 -8.12 -17.47
N ASN A 143 -13.89 -7.20 -16.98
CA ASN A 143 -15.10 -7.51 -16.22
C ASN A 143 -14.84 -8.50 -15.06
N LEU A 144 -13.76 -8.29 -14.32
CA LEU A 144 -13.35 -9.16 -13.25
C LEU A 144 -14.31 -9.02 -12.05
N ASP A 145 -14.88 -10.15 -11.61
CA ASP A 145 -15.88 -10.17 -10.54
C ASP A 145 -15.21 -10.00 -9.17
N GLY A 146 -15.23 -8.76 -8.67
CA GLY A 146 -14.89 -8.47 -7.27
C GLY A 146 -16.09 -8.68 -6.35
N GLY A 147 -15.86 -9.15 -5.11
CA GLY A 147 -16.90 -9.15 -4.10
C GLY A 147 -17.47 -7.74 -3.86
N PRO A 148 -18.74 -7.58 -3.42
CA PRO A 148 -19.38 -6.26 -3.29
C PRO A 148 -18.59 -5.24 -2.45
N SER A 149 -17.86 -5.69 -1.43
CA SER A 149 -16.99 -4.86 -0.60
C SER A 149 -15.72 -4.39 -1.33
N GLN A 150 -15.18 -5.23 -2.22
CA GLN A 150 -14.02 -4.91 -3.04
C GLN A 150 -14.38 -3.88 -4.12
N ILE A 151 -15.55 -4.01 -4.75
CA ILE A 151 -16.05 -3.05 -5.76
C ILE A 151 -16.11 -1.62 -5.19
N ALA A 152 -16.60 -1.45 -3.96
CA ALA A 152 -16.63 -0.14 -3.32
C ALA A 152 -15.21 0.44 -3.08
N LYS A 153 -14.27 -0.40 -2.64
CA LYS A 153 -12.85 -0.02 -2.45
C LYS A 153 -12.22 0.39 -3.79
N ILE A 154 -12.47 -0.38 -4.85
CA ILE A 154 -11.98 -0.13 -6.22
C ILE A 154 -12.48 1.22 -6.73
N HIS A 155 -13.78 1.50 -6.64
CA HIS A 155 -14.32 2.79 -7.07
C HIS A 155 -13.75 3.96 -6.27
N GLN A 156 -13.60 3.80 -4.95
CA GLN A 156 -12.99 4.83 -4.13
C GLN A 156 -11.54 5.11 -4.54
N LEU A 157 -10.72 4.06 -4.68
CA LEU A 157 -9.33 4.16 -5.08
C LEU A 157 -9.23 4.78 -6.48
N ARG A 158 -10.03 4.31 -7.43
CA ARG A 158 -10.10 4.84 -8.80
C ARG A 158 -10.42 6.33 -8.82
N ASN A 159 -11.41 6.78 -8.04
CA ASN A 159 -11.74 8.20 -7.95
C ASN A 159 -10.58 9.04 -7.40
N GLN A 160 -9.85 8.52 -6.41
CA GLN A 160 -8.67 9.19 -5.85
C GLN A 160 -7.53 9.25 -6.88
N VAL A 161 -7.26 8.13 -7.56
CA VAL A 161 -6.21 8.02 -8.57
C VAL A 161 -6.51 8.89 -9.79
N ILE A 162 -7.75 8.91 -10.29
CA ILE A 162 -8.16 9.79 -11.40
C ILE A 162 -8.03 11.26 -11.00
N ALA A 163 -8.50 11.62 -9.80
CA ALA A 163 -8.36 13.00 -9.31
C ALA A 163 -6.89 13.41 -9.20
N ALA A 164 -6.01 12.51 -8.79
CA ALA A 164 -4.58 12.74 -8.73
C ALA A 164 -3.95 12.79 -10.13
N ALA A 165 -4.24 11.85 -11.02
CA ALA A 165 -3.69 11.76 -12.37
C ALA A 165 -4.04 12.97 -13.26
N ASN A 166 -5.17 13.62 -13.00
CA ASN A 166 -5.58 14.84 -13.70
C ASN A 166 -4.84 16.11 -13.22
N LEU A 167 -4.05 16.03 -12.13
CA LEU A 167 -3.18 17.13 -11.73
C LEU A 167 -2.03 17.28 -12.74
N GLN A 168 -1.44 18.47 -12.82
CA GLN A 168 -0.32 18.70 -13.75
C GLN A 168 0.87 17.79 -13.40
N PRO A 169 1.56 17.17 -14.37
CA PRO A 169 2.68 16.27 -14.07
C PRO A 169 3.82 16.88 -13.24
N THR A 170 4.00 18.20 -13.31
CA THR A 170 4.96 18.99 -12.52
C THR A 170 4.59 19.11 -11.04
N GLU A 171 3.36 18.75 -10.68
CA GLU A 171 2.88 18.75 -9.30
C GLU A 171 3.12 17.41 -8.58
N HIS A 172 3.41 16.34 -9.32
CA HIS A 172 3.71 15.04 -8.75
C HIS A 172 5.13 15.03 -8.20
N PHE A 173 5.25 14.84 -6.88
CA PHE A 173 6.56 14.75 -6.26
C PHE A 173 7.30 13.50 -6.73
N LYS A 174 8.47 13.74 -7.36
CA LYS A 174 9.41 12.72 -7.83
C LYS A 174 10.68 12.75 -6.96
N PRO A 175 10.85 11.77 -6.05
CA PRO A 175 12.00 11.75 -5.13
C PRO A 175 13.37 11.71 -5.82
N TRP A 176 13.48 11.06 -6.98
CA TRP A 176 14.74 10.92 -7.72
C TRP A 176 15.22 12.22 -8.38
N GLU A 177 14.34 13.23 -8.53
CA GLU A 177 14.70 14.54 -9.08
C GLU A 177 15.17 15.49 -7.97
N LYS A 178 16.49 15.71 -7.84
CA LYS A 178 17.08 16.55 -6.78
C LYS A 178 16.54 18.00 -6.73
N HIS A 179 16.20 18.57 -7.88
CA HIS A 179 15.72 19.97 -7.98
C HIS A 179 14.19 20.08 -8.05
N HIS A 180 13.46 19.05 -7.64
CA HIS A 180 12.00 19.07 -7.66
C HIS A 180 11.44 20.04 -6.60
N ASN A 181 10.43 20.85 -6.96
CA ASN A 181 9.80 21.84 -6.07
C ASN A 181 9.28 21.26 -4.73
N GLY A 182 8.97 19.96 -4.73
CA GLY A 182 8.51 19.25 -3.54
C GLY A 182 9.54 19.17 -2.41
N TRP A 183 10.85 19.19 -2.73
CA TRP A 183 11.91 19.20 -1.71
C TRP A 183 11.91 20.50 -0.91
N GLY A 184 11.83 21.65 -1.58
CA GLY A 184 11.71 22.95 -0.89
C GLY A 184 10.44 23.05 -0.03
N ALA A 185 9.32 22.45 -0.46
CA ALA A 185 8.10 22.39 0.35
C ALA A 185 8.25 21.54 1.61
N ILE A 186 9.06 20.46 1.56
CA ILE A 186 9.41 19.62 2.72
C ILE A 186 10.27 20.43 3.68
N GLU A 187 11.36 21.04 3.19
CA GLU A 187 12.29 21.82 4.01
C GLU A 187 11.59 22.94 4.79
N MET A 188 10.63 23.62 4.18
CA MET A 188 9.86 24.68 4.86
C MET A 188 8.95 24.17 5.98
N LYS A 189 8.52 22.90 5.96
CA LYS A 189 7.55 22.34 6.91
C LYS A 189 8.08 21.19 7.78
N MET A 190 9.34 20.79 7.63
CA MET A 190 9.92 19.63 8.34
C MET A 190 10.04 19.79 9.86
N GLY A 191 9.98 21.02 10.37
CA GLY A 191 10.14 21.31 11.81
C GLY A 191 8.96 20.87 12.70
N LYS A 192 7.83 20.45 12.14
CA LYS A 192 6.66 19.99 12.92
C LYS A 192 6.06 18.72 12.29
N GLY A 193 5.49 17.87 13.14
CA GLY A 193 4.72 16.71 12.68
C GLY A 193 3.48 17.10 11.87
N PRO A 194 2.87 16.13 11.16
CA PRO A 194 1.67 16.36 10.37
C PRO A 194 0.50 16.74 11.27
N VAL A 195 -0.38 17.59 10.76
CA VAL A 195 -1.54 18.09 11.49
C VAL A 195 -2.67 17.08 11.39
N SER A 196 -3.33 16.72 12.50
CA SER A 196 -4.45 15.78 12.48
C SER A 196 -5.74 16.41 11.94
N GLU A 197 -6.61 15.59 11.34
CA GLU A 197 -7.92 16.04 10.84
C GLU A 197 -8.81 16.61 11.96
N SER A 198 -8.79 15.98 13.15
CA SER A 198 -9.55 16.43 14.30
C SER A 198 -9.07 17.79 14.82
N PHE A 199 -7.76 18.06 14.77
CA PHE A 199 -7.21 19.35 15.15
C PHE A 199 -7.62 20.45 14.18
N LEU A 200 -7.60 20.17 12.86
CA LEU A 200 -8.09 21.12 11.86
C LEU A 200 -9.58 21.38 12.03
N PHE A 201 -10.39 20.35 12.26
CA PHE A 201 -11.82 20.50 12.53
C PHE A 201 -12.07 21.34 13.79
N LEU A 202 -11.29 21.12 14.85
CA LEU A 202 -11.36 21.90 16.08
C LEU A 202 -11.05 23.39 15.83
N ILE A 203 -10.05 23.71 15.01
CA ILE A 203 -9.68 25.11 14.74
C ILE A 203 -10.64 25.78 13.76
N THR A 204 -11.10 25.09 12.73
CA THR A 204 -11.92 25.70 11.68
C THR A 204 -13.40 25.70 12.02
N THR A 205 -13.93 24.58 12.52
CA THR A 205 -15.37 24.35 12.62
C THR A 205 -15.92 24.73 13.99
N VAL A 206 -15.20 24.43 15.07
CA VAL A 206 -15.69 24.67 16.43
C VAL A 206 -15.90 26.16 16.75
N PRO A 207 -15.03 27.11 16.35
CA PRO A 207 -15.31 28.53 16.51
C PRO A 207 -16.57 28.98 15.77
N VAL A 208 -16.79 28.46 14.56
CA VAL A 208 -18.00 28.75 13.78
C VAL A 208 -19.24 28.21 14.49
N LEU A 209 -19.17 26.98 15.03
CA LEU A 209 -20.25 26.41 15.83
C LEU A 209 -20.53 27.22 17.09
N MET A 210 -19.50 27.70 17.79
CA MET A 210 -19.69 28.57 18.95
C MET A 210 -20.41 29.87 18.57
N VAL A 211 -20.04 30.49 17.45
CA VAL A 211 -20.72 31.69 16.93
C VAL A 211 -22.18 31.38 16.60
N VAL A 212 -22.45 30.27 15.90
CA VAL A 212 -23.82 29.85 15.55
C VAL A 212 -24.68 29.65 16.81
N VAL A 213 -24.13 28.99 17.83
CA VAL A 213 -24.85 28.75 19.10
C VAL A 213 -25.02 30.05 19.89
N TYR A 214 -24.01 30.93 19.92
CA TYR A 214 -24.11 32.20 20.62
C TYR A 214 -25.20 33.11 20.04
N PHE A 215 -25.29 33.18 18.70
CA PHE A 215 -26.29 33.99 18.00
C PHE A 215 -27.64 33.26 17.77
N SER A 216 -27.76 31.98 18.17
CA SER A 216 -28.97 31.19 17.91
C SER A 216 -30.22 31.81 18.54
N ASN A 217 -30.08 32.33 19.76
CA ASN A 217 -31.16 32.95 20.51
C ASN A 217 -31.62 34.29 19.90
N GLN A 218 -30.73 34.99 19.18
CA GLN A 218 -31.08 36.25 18.50
C GLN A 218 -31.72 36.01 17.12
N LEU A 219 -31.31 34.95 16.41
CA LEU A 219 -31.76 34.68 15.04
C LEU A 219 -33.07 33.90 14.97
N ALA A 220 -33.28 32.92 15.85
CA ALA A 220 -34.39 31.95 15.70
C ALA A 220 -35.58 32.21 16.65
N GLY A 221 -35.42 33.05 17.67
CA GLY A 221 -36.45 33.29 18.69
C GLY A 221 -36.65 32.10 19.65
N GLN A 222 -37.75 32.10 20.41
CA GLN A 222 -38.11 31.01 21.33
C GLN A 222 -39.22 30.13 20.77
N GLY A 223 -39.07 28.81 20.81
CA GLY A 223 -40.09 27.83 20.42
C GLY A 223 -39.52 26.57 19.76
N TRP A 224 -40.37 25.59 19.51
CA TRP A 224 -40.00 24.31 18.88
C TRP A 224 -39.42 24.49 17.46
N GLY A 225 -39.99 25.40 16.66
CA GLY A 225 -39.49 25.67 15.30
C GLY A 225 -38.09 26.28 15.30
N ALA A 226 -37.79 27.15 16.27
CA ALA A 226 -36.47 27.74 16.46
C ALA A 226 -35.42 26.66 16.76
N PHE A 227 -35.74 25.73 17.67
CA PHE A 227 -34.88 24.61 18.02
C PHE A 227 -34.58 23.69 16.83
N CYS A 228 -35.58 23.38 16.00
CA CYS A 228 -35.38 22.58 14.80
C CYS A 228 -34.48 23.28 13.77
N LEU A 229 -34.71 24.58 13.54
CA LEU A 229 -33.91 25.38 12.60
C LEU A 229 -32.46 25.51 13.06
N THR A 230 -32.22 25.79 14.35
CA THR A 230 -30.86 25.86 14.90
C THR A 230 -30.15 24.50 14.82
N SER A 231 -30.87 23.41 15.08
CA SER A 231 -30.31 22.05 14.97
C SER A 231 -29.93 21.70 13.53
N LEU A 232 -30.74 22.09 12.54
CA LEU A 232 -30.42 21.91 11.12
C LEU A 232 -29.18 22.72 10.71
N ILE A 233 -29.05 23.97 11.18
CA ILE A 233 -27.87 24.80 10.90
C ILE A 233 -26.61 24.18 11.52
N ILE A 234 -26.68 23.73 12.78
CA ILE A 234 -25.56 23.08 13.46
C ILE A 234 -25.15 21.82 12.67
N PHE A 235 -26.12 20.98 12.31
CA PHE A 235 -25.86 19.76 11.54
C PHE A 235 -25.21 20.07 10.18
N GLY A 236 -25.74 21.06 9.44
CA GLY A 236 -25.16 21.52 8.18
C GLY A 236 -23.74 22.05 8.35
N THR A 237 -23.48 22.81 9.41
CA THR A 237 -22.16 23.36 9.73
C THR A 237 -21.16 22.26 10.06
N VAL A 238 -21.57 21.22 10.80
CA VAL A 238 -20.73 20.05 11.10
C VAL A 238 -20.39 19.29 9.82
N LEU A 239 -21.37 19.00 8.95
CA LEU A 239 -21.14 18.31 7.67
C LEU A 239 -20.18 19.10 6.77
N PHE A 240 -20.39 20.42 6.65
CA PHE A 240 -19.52 21.30 5.87
C PHE A 240 -18.12 21.40 6.48
N GLY A 241 -18.03 21.49 7.80
CA GLY A 241 -16.79 21.53 8.55
C GLY A 241 -15.96 20.25 8.38
N MET A 242 -16.60 19.07 8.41
CA MET A 242 -15.92 17.79 8.13
C MET A 242 -15.35 17.75 6.72
N ARG A 243 -16.11 18.15 5.70
CA ARG A 243 -15.62 18.19 4.30
C ARG A 243 -14.45 19.16 4.13
N THR A 244 -14.55 20.35 4.73
CA THR A 244 -13.51 21.38 4.64
C THR A 244 -12.25 20.96 5.38
N SER A 245 -12.38 20.39 6.58
CA SER A 245 -11.25 19.86 7.36
C SER A 245 -10.50 18.78 6.58
N LYS A 246 -11.21 17.82 5.96
CA LYS A 246 -10.58 16.79 5.11
C LYS A 246 -9.80 17.37 3.95
N ARG A 247 -10.37 18.36 3.24
CA ARG A 247 -9.68 19.03 2.13
C ARG A 247 -8.44 19.79 2.60
N LEU A 248 -8.55 20.47 3.73
CA LEU A 248 -7.46 21.24 4.32
C LEU A 248 -6.34 20.33 4.85
N PHE A 249 -6.69 19.19 5.43
CA PHE A 249 -5.76 18.15 5.90
C PHE A 249 -4.83 17.70 4.76
N HIS A 250 -5.39 17.34 3.61
CA HIS A 250 -4.60 16.90 2.47
C HIS A 250 -3.66 18.02 1.97
N ASN A 251 -4.18 19.24 1.82
CA ASN A 251 -3.40 20.37 1.31
C ASN A 251 -2.27 20.80 2.27
N ILE A 252 -2.54 20.85 3.58
CA ILE A 252 -1.53 21.27 4.58
C ILE A 252 -0.44 20.21 4.72
N ASN A 253 -0.82 18.93 4.73
CA ASN A 253 0.08 17.80 4.94
C ASN A 253 0.72 17.26 3.64
N ARG A 254 0.50 17.90 2.49
CA ARG A 254 1.16 17.54 1.22
C ARG A 254 2.68 17.35 1.37
N PRO A 255 3.43 18.18 2.10
CA PRO A 255 4.87 17.94 2.32
C PRO A 255 5.17 16.68 3.14
N ALA A 256 4.31 16.30 4.10
CA ALA A 256 4.46 15.06 4.84
C ALA A 256 4.24 13.83 3.94
N PHE A 257 3.25 13.89 3.03
CA PHE A 257 3.04 12.83 2.03
C PHE A 257 4.21 12.74 1.03
N ASN A 258 4.76 13.87 0.61
CA ASN A 258 5.95 13.90 -0.24
C ASN A 258 7.16 13.28 0.48
N LEU A 259 7.39 13.63 1.75
CA LEU A 259 8.47 13.03 2.53
C LEU A 259 8.28 11.53 2.71
N LEU A 260 7.05 11.09 3.00
CA LEU A 260 6.72 9.66 3.07
C LEU A 260 7.03 8.95 1.75
N ARG A 261 6.71 9.56 0.60
CA ARG A 261 7.06 9.01 -0.71
C ARG A 261 8.56 8.93 -0.92
N ALA A 262 9.31 9.94 -0.52
CA ALA A 262 10.77 9.89 -0.55
C ALA A 262 11.33 8.76 0.33
N MET A 263 10.79 8.59 1.55
CA MET A 263 11.17 7.48 2.43
C MET A 263 10.84 6.11 1.83
N ASN A 264 9.66 5.97 1.22
CA ASN A 264 9.28 4.76 0.52
C ASN A 264 10.19 4.49 -0.69
N PHE A 265 10.62 5.53 -1.42
CA PHE A 265 11.56 5.40 -2.53
C PHE A 265 12.94 4.90 -2.08
N GLU A 266 13.49 5.44 -0.99
CA GLU A 266 14.75 4.94 -0.43
C GLU A 266 14.62 3.50 0.05
N ALA A 267 13.50 3.16 0.72
CA ALA A 267 13.25 1.79 1.14
C ALA A 267 13.18 0.88 -0.08
N ASN A 268 12.42 1.25 -1.09
CA ASN A 268 12.21 0.42 -2.27
C ASN A 268 13.52 0.16 -3.02
N THR A 269 14.30 1.20 -3.29
CA THR A 269 15.46 1.14 -4.18
C THR A 269 16.78 0.88 -3.47
N GLY A 270 16.87 1.15 -2.17
CA GLY A 270 18.14 1.13 -1.43
C GLY A 270 19.07 2.31 -1.72
N TYR A 271 18.64 3.31 -2.50
CA TYR A 271 19.42 4.52 -2.76
C TYR A 271 19.08 5.63 -1.77
N SER A 272 20.09 6.40 -1.38
CA SER A 272 19.94 7.58 -0.53
C SER A 272 19.71 8.83 -1.38
N VAL A 273 18.55 9.47 -1.20
CA VAL A 273 18.16 10.73 -1.86
C VAL A 273 17.77 11.83 -0.88
N ILE A 274 17.40 11.48 0.36
CA ILE A 274 16.95 12.42 1.40
C ILE A 274 18.16 13.10 2.04
N HIS A 275 18.14 14.43 2.05
CA HIS A 275 19.19 15.24 2.68
C HIS A 275 19.30 15.00 4.20
N PRO A 276 20.51 14.99 4.79
CA PRO A 276 20.72 14.78 6.23
C PRO A 276 19.91 15.73 7.12
N ASP A 277 19.74 16.99 6.71
CA ASP A 277 18.95 17.99 7.43
C ASP A 277 17.47 17.57 7.58
N ILE A 278 16.93 16.93 6.53
CA ILE A 278 15.55 16.41 6.55
C ILE A 278 15.47 15.18 7.47
N ARG A 279 16.49 14.31 7.49
CA ARG A 279 16.50 13.10 8.33
C ARG A 279 16.45 13.40 9.84
N THR A 280 17.12 14.48 10.26
CA THR A 280 17.11 14.91 11.69
C THR A 280 15.84 15.67 12.09
N SER A 281 14.95 15.95 11.14
CA SER A 281 13.75 16.74 11.38
C SER A 281 12.68 16.00 12.20
N ALA A 282 11.85 16.76 12.92
CA ALA A 282 10.74 16.22 13.69
C ALA A 282 9.71 15.50 12.81
N LEU A 283 9.49 15.98 11.59
CA LEU A 283 8.58 15.37 10.63
C LEU A 283 9.06 13.99 10.19
N TYR A 284 10.36 13.86 9.86
CA TYR A 284 10.95 12.58 9.47
C TYR A 284 10.85 11.57 10.61
N MET A 285 11.25 11.96 11.82
CA MET A 285 11.18 11.09 13.00
C MET A 285 9.75 10.65 13.32
N TYR A 286 8.76 11.55 13.16
CA TYR A 286 7.35 11.23 13.36
C TYR A 286 6.86 10.14 12.37
N ILE A 287 7.25 10.24 11.09
CA ILE A 287 6.86 9.26 10.07
C ILE A 287 7.58 7.92 10.32
N MET A 288 8.89 7.97 10.59
CA MET A 288 9.75 6.81 10.87
C MET A 288 9.18 5.94 12.00
N GLN A 289 8.82 6.55 13.13
CA GLN A 289 8.29 5.84 14.32
C GLN A 289 6.99 5.07 14.05
N ARG A 290 6.21 5.50 13.06
CA ARG A 290 4.92 4.86 12.72
C ARG A 290 5.08 3.67 11.78
N LYS A 291 6.19 3.57 11.07
CA LYS A 291 6.47 2.45 10.17
C LYS A 291 6.66 1.13 10.94
N PRO A 292 6.54 -0.03 10.28
CA PRO A 292 6.82 -1.30 10.93
C PRO A 292 8.28 -1.45 11.36
N LEU A 293 8.55 -2.38 12.29
CA LEU A 293 9.88 -2.52 12.88
C LEU A 293 10.89 -3.03 11.85
N ALA A 294 10.54 -4.06 11.08
CA ALA A 294 11.34 -4.55 9.96
C ALA A 294 11.69 -3.44 8.96
N TRP A 295 10.73 -2.57 8.63
CA TRP A 295 10.93 -1.43 7.74
C TRP A 295 11.95 -0.45 8.32
N GLN A 296 11.83 -0.13 9.62
CA GLN A 296 12.74 0.78 10.31
C GLN A 296 14.18 0.24 10.36
N GLU A 297 14.36 -1.02 10.73
CA GLU A 297 15.66 -1.69 10.78
C GLU A 297 16.33 -1.68 9.40
N ARG A 298 15.58 -2.01 8.35
CA ARG A 298 16.08 -1.98 6.97
C ARG A 298 16.44 -0.56 6.51
N MET A 299 15.62 0.42 6.85
CA MET A 299 15.87 1.82 6.52
C MET A 299 17.16 2.33 7.17
N ILE A 300 17.44 1.94 8.43
CA ILE A 300 18.70 2.31 9.10
C ILE A 300 19.90 1.77 8.33
N ILE A 301 19.86 0.51 7.89
CA ILE A 301 20.94 -0.09 7.08
C ILE A 301 21.16 0.69 5.78
N ILE A 302 20.08 1.04 5.06
CA ILE A 302 20.15 1.82 3.81
C ILE A 302 20.77 3.21 4.05
N ILE A 303 20.43 3.85 5.18
CA ILE A 303 20.99 5.14 5.57
C ILE A 303 22.49 5.04 5.85
N GLU A 304 22.92 3.95 6.50
CA GLU A 304 24.34 3.70 6.81
C GLU A 304 25.18 3.39 5.55
N GLU A 305 24.61 2.69 4.57
CA GLU A 305 25.29 2.37 3.31
C GLU A 305 25.44 3.61 2.40
N GLU A 306 24.50 4.56 2.46
CA GLU A 306 24.52 5.82 1.71
C GLU A 306 24.76 5.67 0.19
N ASN A 307 24.15 4.65 -0.41
CA ASN A 307 24.33 4.38 -1.84
C ASN A 307 23.77 5.53 -2.71
N PRO A 308 24.58 6.18 -3.57
CA PRO A 308 24.12 7.30 -4.37
C PRO A 308 23.25 6.85 -5.55
N LEU A 309 22.23 7.64 -5.87
CA LEU A 309 21.37 7.39 -7.02
C LEU A 309 22.16 7.47 -8.35
N PRO A 310 22.02 6.48 -9.27
CA PRO A 310 22.60 6.54 -10.61
C PRO A 310 22.09 7.74 -11.43
N LYS A 311 22.94 8.31 -12.29
CA LYS A 311 22.61 9.53 -13.06
C LYS A 311 21.43 9.40 -14.03
N ASN A 312 21.20 8.20 -14.55
CA ASN A 312 20.14 7.90 -15.53
C ASN A 312 19.06 7.00 -14.94
N TRP A 313 18.84 7.07 -13.63
CA TRP A 313 17.83 6.25 -12.98
C TRP A 313 16.43 6.57 -13.54
N LYS A 314 15.66 5.51 -13.81
CA LYS A 314 14.27 5.57 -14.22
C LYS A 314 13.48 4.52 -13.42
N PRO A 315 12.19 4.76 -13.17
CA PRO A 315 11.34 3.72 -12.63
C PRO A 315 11.26 2.57 -13.64
N GLU A 316 11.44 1.36 -13.14
CA GLU A 316 11.23 0.12 -13.88
C GLU A 316 9.96 -0.52 -13.32
N PHE A 317 9.08 -0.96 -14.21
CA PHE A 317 7.85 -1.64 -13.84
C PHE A 317 7.87 -3.07 -14.38
N PRO A 318 7.21 -4.03 -13.71
CA PRO A 318 7.02 -5.33 -14.29
C PRO A 318 6.26 -5.20 -15.61
N ASP A 319 6.49 -6.15 -16.52
CA ASP A 319 5.59 -6.31 -17.65
C ASP A 319 4.25 -6.79 -17.11
N PHE A 320 3.27 -5.91 -17.11
CA PHE A 320 2.00 -6.19 -16.49
C PHE A 320 1.04 -6.98 -17.37
N ASP A 321 1.35 -7.09 -18.65
CA ASP A 321 0.53 -7.79 -19.63
C ASP A 321 1.13 -9.19 -19.93
N SER A 322 2.30 -9.50 -19.37
CA SER A 322 2.99 -10.81 -19.42
C SER A 322 2.12 -12.05 -19.22
N HIS A 323 1.12 -12.00 -18.33
CA HIS A 323 0.18 -13.11 -18.12
C HIS A 323 -0.69 -13.45 -19.35
N LEU A 324 -0.85 -12.54 -20.33
CA LEU A 324 -1.60 -12.78 -21.56
C LEU A 324 -0.83 -13.69 -22.53
N ASP A 325 0.50 -13.63 -22.51
CA ASP A 325 1.38 -14.41 -23.41
C ASP A 325 1.24 -15.92 -23.17
N GLU A 326 1.02 -16.32 -21.91
CA GLU A 326 0.83 -17.73 -21.53
C GLU A 326 -0.59 -18.24 -21.81
N ILE A 327 -1.58 -17.35 -21.90
CA ILE A 327 -2.99 -17.68 -22.13
C ILE A 327 -3.28 -17.92 -23.63
N GLY A 328 -2.31 -17.66 -24.51
CA GLY A 328 -2.47 -17.90 -25.95
C GLY A 328 -3.55 -17.00 -26.57
N ILE A 329 -3.68 -15.77 -26.07
CA ILE A 329 -4.52 -14.76 -26.71
C ILE A 329 -3.83 -14.39 -28.02
N ILE A 330 -4.28 -15.04 -29.08
CA ILE A 330 -4.09 -14.54 -30.44
C ILE A 330 -4.76 -13.17 -30.41
N GLU A 331 -3.96 -12.09 -30.53
CA GLU A 331 -4.51 -10.78 -30.90
C GLU A 331 -5.48 -11.05 -32.05
N ASP A 332 -6.77 -10.76 -31.85
CA ASP A 332 -7.73 -10.78 -32.94
C ASP A 332 -7.19 -9.80 -33.98
N GLY A 333 -6.45 -10.38 -34.95
CA GLY A 333 -5.79 -9.66 -36.00
C GLY A 333 -6.82 -8.81 -36.71
N ASP A 334 -6.35 -7.65 -37.15
CA ASP A 334 -7.04 -6.73 -38.04
C ASP A 334 -8.15 -7.43 -38.81
N THR A 335 -9.33 -6.84 -38.72
CA THR A 335 -10.51 -7.23 -39.47
C THR A 335 -10.13 -7.28 -40.95
N ASP A 336 -9.76 -8.47 -41.43
CA ASP A 336 -9.55 -8.71 -42.85
C ASP A 336 -10.89 -8.40 -43.51
N GLU A 337 -10.92 -7.27 -44.21
CA GLU A 337 -12.01 -6.86 -45.07
C GLU A 337 -12.36 -8.06 -45.96
N PHE A 338 -13.51 -8.68 -45.71
CA PHE A 338 -14.11 -9.62 -46.64
C PHE A 338 -14.30 -8.92 -47.98
N GLN A 339 -13.38 -9.13 -48.92
CA GLN A 339 -13.61 -8.76 -50.31
C GLN A 339 -14.69 -9.70 -50.87
N PRO A 340 -15.77 -9.16 -51.48
CA PRO A 340 -16.79 -9.99 -52.10
C PRO A 340 -16.16 -10.74 -53.28
N PHE A 341 -16.36 -12.05 -53.30
CA PHE A 341 -15.97 -12.91 -54.42
C PHE A 341 -16.69 -12.44 -55.69
N GLU A 342 -15.96 -11.91 -56.68
CA GLU A 342 -16.50 -11.69 -58.02
C GLU A 342 -16.61 -13.05 -58.73
N GLU A 343 -17.84 -13.45 -59.05
CA GLU A 343 -18.14 -14.59 -59.91
C GLU A 343 -17.73 -14.27 -61.35
N GLU A 344 -16.86 -15.10 -61.95
CA GLU A 344 -16.73 -15.23 -63.42
C GLU A 344 -17.68 -16.31 -63.97
#